data_AF-A0A6B1ITB8-F1
#
_entry.id   AF-A0A6B1ITB8-F1
#
_cell.length_a   1.000
_cell.length_b   1.000
_cell.length_c   1.000
_cell.angle_alpha   90.00
_cell.angle_beta   90.00
_cell.angle_gamma   90.00
#
_symmetry.space_group_name_H-M   'P 1'
#
loop_
_entity.id
_entity.type
_entity.pdbx_description
1 polymer ?
#
loop_
_entity_poly.entity_id
_entity_poly.type
_entity_poly.pdbx_seq_one_letter_code
_entity_poly.pdbx_strand_id
1 'polypeptide(L)'
;MNLNSLEFHLDYPAGKVLEVDQLEDVTGGMNPVYYRRTGDTLRVCSSVARLIQDSGEFYRNPDFNPPEWFQQTVPGSVSPLHNPITWIQNRFKESNPSWYANWQTVDKRIYKLRPHESVTADSSTINFSPNPAISSKAELAERVAGALTAFINRIESEYPDVQHVIFTGGKDSQIIHLVPKLDESNWHVFSAEPNYGIVMDWLESNDIKFCDSHTADTDNHETLDMLRAKIKASDLYSDPHHLRWLPVLNKIADRYESRVFFWSGTEGDTYLSYHPDYQGETREVFWRQQFSRAPSWQGNTHQVTFNFTGAPQISPYHSPEMWDVLRDYDPKLISTDDDVRPRIGDILSDGVSWPDRNPGPPTLEYETGINSHALYFEQVRKSRRFE
;
A
#
# COMPACT_ATOMS: atom_id res chain seq x y z
N MET A 1 -15.78 20.39 7.60
CA MET A 1 -15.85 19.37 6.53
C MET A 1 -15.51 18.01 7.14
N ASN A 2 -16.25 16.96 6.78
CA ASN A 2 -15.87 15.58 7.11
C ASN A 2 -15.13 15.01 5.91
N LEU A 3 -14.07 14.25 6.16
CA LEU A 3 -13.21 13.70 5.12
C LEU A 3 -12.81 12.28 5.51
N ASN A 4 -12.83 11.35 4.57
CA ASN A 4 -12.23 10.03 4.78
C ASN A 4 -10.87 9.85 4.08
N SER A 5 -10.11 8.84 4.50
CA SER A 5 -8.76 8.59 3.99
C SER A 5 -8.72 8.28 2.50
N LEU A 6 -9.73 7.62 1.94
CA LEU A 6 -9.80 7.32 0.51
C LEU A 6 -10.10 8.58 -0.31
N GLU A 7 -11.12 9.36 0.08
CA GLU A 7 -11.44 10.67 -0.52
C GLU A 7 -10.21 11.58 -0.56
N PHE A 8 -9.43 11.63 0.54
CA PHE A 8 -8.21 12.43 0.55
C PHE A 8 -7.24 12.06 -0.59
N HIS A 9 -7.04 10.77 -0.83
CA HIS A 9 -6.10 10.28 -1.84
C HIS A 9 -6.65 10.42 -3.26
N LEU A 10 -7.97 10.32 -3.46
CA LEU A 10 -8.59 10.39 -4.78
C LEU A 10 -8.87 11.83 -5.25
N ASP A 11 -9.33 12.69 -4.34
CA ASP A 11 -9.89 14.01 -4.70
C ASP A 11 -8.90 15.18 -4.51
N TYR A 12 -7.83 14.98 -3.75
CA TYR A 12 -6.91 16.05 -3.39
C TYR A 12 -5.48 15.78 -3.85
N PRO A 13 -4.72 16.80 -4.27
CA PRO A 13 -3.33 16.60 -4.64
C PRO A 13 -2.45 16.14 -3.47
N ALA A 14 -1.46 15.29 -3.76
CA ALA A 14 -0.49 14.86 -2.77
C ALA A 14 0.18 16.04 -2.06
N GLY A 15 0.31 15.94 -0.73
CA GLY A 15 0.92 16.97 0.10
C GLY A 15 0.06 18.24 0.31
N LYS A 16 -1.17 18.27 -0.20
CA LYS A 16 -2.14 19.33 0.11
C LYS A 16 -2.51 19.26 1.59
N VAL A 17 -2.36 20.39 2.29
CA VAL A 17 -2.88 20.53 3.66
C VAL A 17 -4.32 21.02 3.59
N LEU A 18 -5.23 20.29 4.23
CA LEU A 18 -6.64 20.64 4.36
C LEU A 18 -6.98 20.91 5.83
N GLU A 19 -8.03 21.70 6.03
CA GLU A 19 -8.64 21.92 7.35
C GLU A 19 -9.98 21.20 7.40
N VAL A 20 -10.17 20.31 8.37
CA VAL A 20 -11.36 19.44 8.47
C VAL A 20 -11.85 19.38 9.92
N ASP A 21 -13.14 19.07 10.10
CA ASP A 21 -13.75 18.92 11.43
C ASP A 21 -13.56 17.48 11.94
N GLN A 22 -13.66 16.53 11.02
CA GLN A 22 -13.52 15.11 11.27
C GLN A 22 -12.72 14.45 10.15
N LEU A 23 -11.81 13.55 10.53
CA LEU A 23 -11.07 12.66 9.63
C LEU A 23 -11.38 11.21 10.02
N GLU A 24 -11.68 10.37 9.04
CA GLU A 24 -11.95 8.94 9.25
C GLU A 24 -11.10 8.05 8.34
N ASP A 25 -10.57 6.96 8.88
CA ASP A 25 -9.96 5.92 8.06
C ASP A 25 -11.01 4.90 7.63
N VAL A 26 -11.20 4.75 6.32
CA VAL A 26 -12.10 3.75 5.71
C VAL A 26 -11.34 2.64 4.98
N THR A 27 -10.00 2.69 5.01
CA THR A 27 -9.11 1.80 4.24
C THR A 27 -8.31 0.84 5.09
N GLY A 28 -8.54 0.79 6.41
CA GLY A 28 -7.74 0.00 7.34
C GLY A 28 -6.28 0.46 7.40
N GLY A 29 -6.04 1.75 7.15
CA GLY A 29 -4.71 2.37 7.13
C GLY A 29 -3.90 2.11 5.87
N MET A 30 -4.50 1.53 4.81
CA MET A 30 -3.82 1.28 3.54
C MET A 30 -3.56 2.55 2.74
N ASN A 31 -4.37 3.59 2.95
CA ASN A 31 -4.14 4.94 2.43
C ASN A 31 -3.79 5.90 3.59
N PRO A 32 -2.52 5.91 4.08
CA PRO A 32 -2.12 6.75 5.20
C PRO A 32 -2.47 8.23 5.02
N VAL A 33 -3.06 8.81 6.06
CA VAL A 33 -3.24 10.25 6.22
C VAL A 33 -2.66 10.65 7.58
N TYR A 34 -2.01 11.79 7.63
CA TYR A 34 -1.47 12.36 8.85
C TYR A 34 -2.31 13.57 9.26
N TYR A 35 -2.38 13.82 10.56
CA TYR A 35 -3.13 14.96 11.08
C TYR A 35 -2.44 15.64 12.26
N ARG A 36 -2.80 16.90 12.46
CA ARG A 36 -2.44 17.73 13.60
C ARG A 36 -3.69 18.47 14.08
N ARG A 37 -3.91 18.53 15.39
CA ARG A 37 -5.01 19.30 15.98
C ARG A 37 -4.68 20.79 16.02
N THR A 38 -5.63 21.65 15.64
CA THR A 38 -5.47 23.11 15.61
C THR A 38 -6.75 23.81 16.08
N GLY A 39 -6.84 24.09 17.38
CA GLY A 39 -8.09 24.61 17.96
C GLY A 39 -9.20 23.58 17.80
N ASP A 40 -10.31 23.98 17.18
CA ASP A 40 -11.51 23.15 17.01
C ASP A 40 -11.51 22.32 15.72
N THR A 41 -10.43 22.37 14.94
CA THR A 41 -10.29 21.63 13.67
C THR A 41 -9.02 20.80 13.60
N LEU A 42 -8.88 20.03 12.53
CA LEU A 42 -7.71 19.25 12.17
C LEU A 42 -7.05 19.81 10.92
N ARG A 43 -5.72 19.85 10.91
CA ARG A 43 -4.90 19.98 9.69
C ARG A 43 -4.48 18.59 9.22
N VAL A 44 -4.84 18.23 7.99
CA VAL A 44 -4.63 16.87 7.44
C VAL A 44 -3.81 16.90 6.16
N CYS A 45 -3.00 15.86 5.92
CA CYS A 45 -2.10 15.76 4.76
C CYS A 45 -1.59 14.31 4.56
N SER A 46 -1.19 13.94 3.34
CA SER A 46 -0.45 12.69 3.08
C SER A 46 1.03 12.73 3.48
N SER A 47 1.55 13.87 3.95
CA SER A 47 2.96 14.02 4.34
C SER A 47 3.14 14.75 5.67
N VAL A 48 3.96 14.16 6.54
CA VAL A 48 4.38 14.74 7.83
C VAL A 48 5.24 15.97 7.59
N ALA A 49 6.20 15.90 6.66
CA ALA A 49 7.03 17.05 6.29
C ALA A 49 6.17 18.25 5.86
N ARG A 50 5.09 18.04 5.11
CA ARG A 50 4.18 19.12 4.71
C ARG A 50 3.41 19.74 5.88
N LEU A 51 2.96 18.93 6.84
CA LEU A 51 2.31 19.46 8.06
C LEU A 51 3.29 20.23 8.96
N ILE A 52 4.55 19.81 9.01
CA ILE A 52 5.63 20.56 9.67
C ILE A 52 5.79 21.93 9.00
N GLN A 53 5.88 21.97 7.67
CA GLN A 53 6.01 23.20 6.88
C GLN A 53 4.83 24.15 7.10
N ASP A 54 3.61 23.63 7.02
CA ASP A 54 2.38 24.38 7.29
C ASP A 54 2.36 24.97 8.70
N SER A 55 2.88 24.25 9.70
CA SER A 55 2.95 24.75 11.06
C SER A 55 3.99 25.85 11.30
N GLY A 56 5.00 25.98 10.43
CA GLY A 56 6.19 26.79 10.67
C GLY A 56 7.13 26.25 11.77
N GLU A 57 6.72 25.21 12.49
CA GLU A 57 7.41 24.68 13.66
C GLU A 57 7.69 23.19 13.53
N PHE A 58 8.59 22.65 14.34
CA PHE A 58 9.08 21.28 14.26
C PHE A 58 9.52 20.87 15.66
N TYR A 59 8.86 19.85 16.20
CA TYR A 59 9.13 19.33 17.53
C TYR A 59 9.51 17.87 17.38
N ARG A 60 10.82 17.61 17.27
CA ARG A 60 11.36 16.26 17.09
C ARG A 60 10.73 15.28 18.08
N ASN A 61 10.20 14.19 17.56
CA ASN A 61 9.76 13.06 18.34
C ASN A 61 10.96 12.12 18.58
N PRO A 62 11.44 11.95 19.82
CA PRO A 62 12.55 11.03 20.13
C PRO A 62 12.15 9.56 19.96
N ASP A 63 10.85 9.24 20.04
CA ASP A 63 10.33 7.88 19.91
C ASP A 63 10.21 7.44 18.44
N PHE A 64 10.35 8.39 17.50
CA PHE A 64 10.44 8.10 16.07
C PHE A 64 11.90 7.97 15.61
N ASN A 65 12.39 6.73 15.66
CA ASN A 65 13.73 6.35 15.27
C ASN A 65 13.71 5.22 14.20
N PRO A 66 13.54 5.58 12.91
CA PRO A 66 13.58 4.60 11.83
C PRO A 66 14.93 3.87 11.77
N PRO A 67 14.96 2.66 11.19
CA PRO A 67 16.22 2.04 10.80
C PRO A 67 16.97 2.90 9.78
N GLU A 68 18.30 2.99 9.93
CA GLU A 68 19.16 3.51 8.87
C GLU A 68 19.36 2.44 7.80
N TRP A 69 18.44 2.43 6.82
CA TRP A 69 18.30 1.38 5.80
C TRP A 69 19.56 1.08 4.98
N PHE A 70 20.50 2.03 4.87
CA PHE A 70 21.74 1.89 4.08
C PHE A 70 22.99 1.59 4.92
N GLN A 71 22.88 1.58 6.26
CA GLN A 71 24.00 1.30 7.17
C GLN A 71 23.98 -0.11 7.72
N GLN A 72 22.87 -0.83 7.56
CA GLN A 72 22.78 -2.23 7.93
C GLN A 72 23.60 -3.05 6.92
N THR A 73 24.84 -3.38 7.27
CA THR A 73 25.56 -4.47 6.61
C THR A 73 24.75 -5.74 6.86
N VAL A 74 23.97 -6.19 5.88
CA VAL A 74 23.24 -7.46 5.96
C VAL A 74 24.30 -8.57 6.09
N PRO A 75 24.45 -9.23 7.25
CA PRO A 75 25.42 -10.32 7.40
C PRO A 75 24.86 -11.54 6.66
N GLY A 76 25.28 -11.74 5.41
CA GLY A 76 24.96 -12.94 4.64
C GLY A 76 23.72 -12.79 3.76
N SER A 77 23.91 -12.22 2.57
CA SER A 77 23.00 -12.42 1.44
C SER A 77 23.06 -13.88 1.00
N VAL A 78 22.24 -14.73 1.65
CA VAL A 78 22.00 -16.08 1.14
C VAL A 78 21.20 -15.92 -0.15
N SER A 79 21.82 -16.33 -1.26
CA SER A 79 21.20 -16.28 -2.58
C SER A 79 19.83 -17.01 -2.56
N PRO A 80 18.76 -16.45 -3.17
CA PRO A 80 17.39 -16.99 -3.14
C PRO A 80 17.27 -18.42 -3.67
N LEU A 81 18.28 -18.90 -4.40
CA LEU A 81 18.24 -20.15 -5.15
C LEU A 81 18.18 -21.42 -4.28
N HIS A 82 18.47 -21.35 -2.97
CA HIS A 82 18.64 -22.57 -2.17
C HIS A 82 17.59 -22.82 -1.09
N ASN A 83 16.81 -21.82 -0.66
CA ASN A 83 15.66 -22.06 0.22
C ASN A 83 14.75 -20.81 0.38
N PRO A 84 13.61 -20.73 -0.35
CA PRO A 84 12.71 -19.58 -0.26
C PRO A 84 12.11 -19.39 1.14
N ILE A 85 11.93 -20.48 1.89
CA ILE A 85 11.38 -20.45 3.26
C ILE A 85 12.40 -19.81 4.22
N THR A 86 13.69 -20.13 4.11
CA THR A 86 14.72 -19.54 4.98
C THR A 86 15.04 -18.10 4.62
N TRP A 87 14.89 -17.72 3.35
CA TRP A 87 15.03 -16.32 2.91
C TRP A 87 13.89 -15.44 3.45
N ILE A 88 12.64 -15.93 3.42
CA ILE A 88 11.48 -15.29 4.07
C ILE A 88 11.63 -15.32 5.61
N GLN A 89 12.22 -16.35 6.21
CA GLN A 89 12.39 -16.38 7.67
C GLN A 89 13.52 -15.46 8.16
N ASN A 90 14.62 -15.32 7.41
CA ASN A 90 15.79 -14.55 7.85
C ASN A 90 15.65 -13.05 7.58
N ARG A 91 15.10 -12.64 6.43
CA ARG A 91 14.87 -11.21 6.13
C ARG A 91 13.90 -10.54 7.11
N PHE A 92 13.00 -11.33 7.70
CA PHE A 92 11.93 -10.83 8.55
C PHE A 92 12.21 -10.96 10.05
N LYS A 93 13.17 -11.81 10.46
CA LYS A 93 13.80 -11.69 11.78
C LYS A 93 14.64 -10.41 11.92
N GLU A 94 15.10 -9.85 10.81
CA GLU A 94 15.95 -8.66 10.78
C GLU A 94 15.17 -7.34 10.76
N SER A 95 13.90 -7.33 10.34
CA SER A 95 13.02 -6.20 10.60
C SER A 95 12.51 -6.27 12.03
N ASN A 96 13.03 -5.40 12.90
CA ASN A 96 12.53 -5.25 14.27
C ASN A 96 10.98 -5.15 14.23
N PRO A 97 10.22 -6.16 14.69
CA PRO A 97 8.75 -6.20 14.56
C PRO A 97 8.09 -4.96 15.17
N SER A 98 8.79 -4.28 16.08
CA SER A 98 8.38 -3.02 16.66
C SER A 98 8.29 -1.85 15.66
N TRP A 99 9.12 -1.81 14.60
CA TRP A 99 9.11 -0.67 13.67
C TRP A 99 7.81 -0.61 12.86
N TYR A 100 7.41 -1.74 12.29
CA TYR A 100 6.17 -1.82 11.51
C TYR A 100 4.90 -1.87 12.40
N ALA A 101 5.03 -1.69 13.71
CA ALA A 101 3.92 -1.41 14.60
C ALA A 101 3.91 0.04 15.11
N ASN A 102 4.78 0.89 14.55
CA ASN A 102 4.99 2.26 15.01
C ASN A 102 4.01 3.26 14.35
N TRP A 103 3.24 3.95 15.19
CA TRP A 103 2.32 5.03 14.81
C TRP A 103 2.88 6.43 15.07
N GLN A 104 4.07 6.52 15.67
CA GLN A 104 4.77 7.77 15.90
C GLN A 104 5.24 8.35 14.57
N THR A 105 5.23 9.68 14.45
CA THR A 105 5.84 10.41 13.33
C THR A 105 7.07 11.19 13.80
N VAL A 106 7.81 11.76 12.86
CA VAL A 106 9.01 12.57 13.16
C VAL A 106 8.76 13.81 14.03
N ASP A 107 7.52 14.34 14.05
CA ASP A 107 7.09 15.47 14.91
C ASP A 107 6.06 14.98 15.93
N LYS A 108 6.29 15.25 17.23
CA LYS A 108 5.44 14.74 18.31
C LYS A 108 4.00 15.29 18.34
N ARG A 109 3.69 16.28 17.50
CA ARG A 109 2.35 16.89 17.37
C ARG A 109 1.58 16.37 16.16
N ILE A 110 2.23 15.61 15.28
CA ILE A 110 1.64 15.06 14.06
C ILE A 110 1.44 13.56 14.27
N TYR A 111 0.22 13.11 14.02
CA TYR A 111 -0.20 11.74 14.23
C TYR A 111 -0.49 11.08 12.88
N LYS A 112 -0.17 9.79 12.77
CA LYS A 112 -0.64 8.96 11.66
C LYS A 112 -2.03 8.42 12.01
N LEU A 113 -3.01 8.60 11.12
CA LEU A 113 -4.35 8.07 11.29
C LEU A 113 -4.29 6.54 11.37
N ARG A 114 -4.86 5.98 12.44
CA ARG A 114 -4.86 4.53 12.67
C ARG A 114 -5.98 3.85 11.88
N PRO A 115 -5.88 2.53 11.64
CA PRO A 115 -6.90 1.74 10.97
C PRO A 115 -8.26 1.91 11.62
N HIS A 116 -9.26 2.31 10.83
CA HIS A 116 -10.64 2.58 11.25
C HIS A 116 -10.79 3.65 12.35
N GLU A 117 -9.79 4.54 12.49
CA GLU A 117 -9.88 5.67 13.40
C GLU A 117 -10.77 6.77 12.83
N SER A 118 -11.72 7.24 13.63
CA SER A 118 -12.37 8.53 13.46
C SER A 118 -11.82 9.50 14.50
N VAL A 119 -11.35 10.66 14.03
CA VAL A 119 -10.71 11.68 14.85
C VAL A 119 -11.33 13.06 14.60
N THR A 120 -11.50 13.81 15.69
CA THR A 120 -11.86 15.23 15.69
C THR A 120 -10.79 16.00 16.48
N ALA A 121 -10.97 17.31 16.64
CA ALA A 121 -10.13 18.12 17.53
C ALA A 121 -10.06 17.55 18.95
N ASP A 122 -11.18 17.04 19.49
CA ASP A 122 -11.30 16.68 20.90
C ASP A 122 -11.44 15.17 21.15
N SER A 123 -11.71 14.37 20.11
CA SER A 123 -11.96 12.94 20.26
C SER A 123 -11.16 12.10 19.26
N SER A 124 -11.01 10.82 19.57
CA SER A 124 -10.44 9.78 18.71
C SER A 124 -11.08 8.45 19.10
N THR A 125 -11.55 7.67 18.13
CA THR A 125 -12.24 6.39 18.36
C THR A 125 -11.93 5.43 17.22
N ILE A 126 -11.68 4.15 17.52
CA ILE A 126 -11.50 3.09 16.52
C ILE A 126 -12.84 2.40 16.28
N ASN A 127 -13.34 2.43 15.04
CA ASN A 127 -14.67 1.96 14.62
C ASN A 127 -14.61 0.62 13.90
N PHE A 128 -13.86 -0.34 14.43
CA PHE A 128 -13.83 -1.70 13.90
C PHE A 128 -14.05 -2.73 15.00
N SER A 129 -14.91 -3.70 14.70
CA SER A 129 -15.24 -4.79 15.62
C SER A 129 -15.59 -6.01 14.77
N PRO A 130 -14.69 -7.00 14.67
CA PRO A 130 -14.93 -8.15 13.83
C PRO A 130 -15.97 -9.07 14.48
N ASN A 131 -17.02 -9.40 13.74
CA ASN A 131 -18.16 -10.19 14.15
C ASN A 131 -18.32 -11.38 13.19
N PRO A 132 -17.62 -12.51 13.44
CA PRO A 132 -17.47 -13.54 12.44
C PRO A 132 -18.82 -14.17 12.11
N ALA A 133 -19.23 -14.08 10.86
CA ALA A 133 -20.51 -14.57 10.36
C ALA A 133 -20.38 -15.37 9.05
N ILE A 134 -19.28 -15.21 8.30
CA ILE A 134 -19.00 -16.01 7.12
C ILE A 134 -18.68 -17.44 7.55
N SER A 135 -19.44 -18.38 7.03
CA SER A 135 -19.46 -19.77 7.49
C SER A 135 -18.65 -20.73 6.61
N SER A 136 -18.28 -20.31 5.41
CA SER A 136 -17.62 -21.17 4.43
C SER A 136 -16.70 -20.40 3.48
N LYS A 137 -15.68 -21.08 2.94
CA LYS A 137 -14.81 -20.53 1.88
C LYS A 137 -15.59 -20.18 0.60
N ALA A 138 -16.73 -20.83 0.39
CA ALA A 138 -17.66 -20.53 -0.70
C ALA A 138 -18.26 -19.14 -0.55
N GLU A 139 -18.89 -18.92 0.60
CA GLU A 139 -19.49 -17.64 0.96
C GLU A 139 -18.42 -16.53 0.99
N LEU A 140 -17.23 -16.82 1.50
CA LEU A 140 -16.11 -15.87 1.45
C LEU A 140 -15.78 -15.47 0.01
N ALA A 141 -15.61 -16.43 -0.90
CA ALA A 141 -15.27 -16.15 -2.29
C ALA A 141 -16.33 -15.30 -2.99
N GLU A 142 -17.62 -15.62 -2.79
CA GLU A 142 -18.75 -14.86 -3.36
C GLU A 142 -18.80 -13.43 -2.84
N ARG A 143 -18.67 -13.24 -1.52
CA ARG A 143 -18.68 -11.90 -0.91
C ARG A 143 -17.47 -11.07 -1.34
N VAL A 144 -16.29 -11.68 -1.40
CA VAL A 144 -15.06 -11.02 -1.87
C VAL A 144 -15.20 -10.61 -3.34
N ALA A 145 -15.65 -11.51 -4.22
CA ALA A 145 -15.89 -11.18 -5.64
C ALA A 145 -16.89 -10.01 -5.80
N GLY A 146 -17.97 -10.03 -5.00
CA GLY A 146 -18.95 -8.94 -4.94
C GLY A 146 -18.34 -7.61 -4.48
N ALA A 147 -17.55 -7.61 -3.40
CA ALA A 147 -16.91 -6.41 -2.86
C ALA A 147 -15.88 -5.80 -3.84
N LEU A 148 -15.04 -6.64 -4.46
CA LEU A 148 -14.07 -6.20 -5.47
C LEU A 148 -14.78 -5.56 -6.66
N THR A 149 -15.84 -6.19 -7.17
CA THR A 149 -16.63 -5.69 -8.30
C THR A 149 -17.31 -4.37 -7.97
N ALA A 150 -17.96 -4.29 -6.81
CA ALA A 150 -18.65 -3.08 -6.36
C ALA A 150 -17.68 -1.90 -6.22
N PHE A 151 -16.51 -2.12 -5.62
CA PHE A 151 -15.52 -1.06 -5.44
C PHE A 151 -14.95 -0.57 -6.76
N ILE A 152 -14.48 -1.47 -7.62
CA ILE A 152 -13.87 -1.10 -8.91
C ILE A 152 -14.88 -0.34 -9.77
N ASN A 153 -16.12 -0.84 -9.89
CA ASN A 153 -17.14 -0.18 -10.69
C ASN A 153 -17.56 1.18 -10.11
N ARG A 154 -17.55 1.35 -8.78
CA ARG A 154 -17.78 2.66 -8.16
C ARG A 154 -16.70 3.65 -8.58
N ILE A 155 -15.43 3.27 -8.45
CA ILE A 155 -14.30 4.15 -8.81
C ILE A 155 -14.34 4.50 -10.30
N GLU A 156 -14.59 3.53 -11.19
CA GLU A 156 -14.75 3.83 -12.63
C GLU A 156 -15.91 4.81 -12.89
N SER A 157 -17.03 4.66 -12.18
CA SER A 157 -18.21 5.52 -12.34
C SER A 157 -17.97 6.95 -11.83
N GLU A 158 -17.24 7.10 -10.73
CA GLU A 158 -16.94 8.39 -10.12
C GLU A 158 -15.81 9.14 -10.87
N TYR A 159 -14.90 8.40 -11.50
CA TYR A 159 -13.72 8.94 -12.18
C TYR A 159 -13.59 8.42 -13.63
N PRO A 160 -14.58 8.64 -14.51
CA PRO A 160 -14.65 8.01 -15.84
C PRO A 160 -13.53 8.43 -16.81
N ASP A 161 -12.87 9.55 -16.52
CA ASP A 161 -11.79 10.11 -17.34
C ASP A 161 -10.38 9.82 -16.78
N VAL A 162 -10.28 8.99 -15.73
CA VAL A 162 -9.00 8.62 -15.10
C VAL A 162 -8.49 7.32 -15.70
N GLN A 163 -7.18 7.22 -15.89
CA GLN A 163 -6.54 5.98 -16.34
C GLN A 163 -6.28 5.03 -15.16
N HIS A 164 -6.32 3.73 -15.39
CA HIS A 164 -6.20 2.71 -14.34
C HIS A 164 -5.03 1.79 -14.66
N VAL A 165 -3.97 1.80 -13.85
CA VAL A 165 -2.78 0.98 -14.09
C VAL A 165 -2.66 -0.08 -12.99
N ILE A 166 -2.82 -1.36 -13.34
CA ILE A 166 -2.72 -2.47 -12.38
C ILE A 166 -1.29 -2.98 -12.27
N PHE A 167 -0.73 -2.95 -11.06
CA PHE A 167 0.55 -3.59 -10.73
C PHE A 167 0.36 -5.10 -10.71
N THR A 168 0.81 -5.77 -11.76
CA THR A 168 0.46 -7.16 -12.03
C THR A 168 1.64 -8.09 -11.84
N GLY A 169 1.45 -9.08 -10.98
CA GLY A 169 2.39 -10.18 -10.83
C GLY A 169 1.77 -11.47 -10.29
N GLY A 170 1.23 -11.43 -9.08
CA GLY A 170 0.61 -12.59 -8.43
C GLY A 170 -0.92 -12.63 -8.55
N LYS A 171 -1.52 -13.69 -8.01
CA LYS A 171 -2.97 -13.94 -8.03
C LYS A 171 -3.81 -12.75 -7.54
N ASP A 172 -3.33 -12.02 -6.52
CA ASP A 172 -4.07 -10.89 -5.95
C ASP A 172 -4.29 -9.80 -6.99
N SER A 173 -3.24 -9.40 -7.71
CA SER A 173 -3.34 -8.42 -8.80
C SER A 173 -4.03 -8.98 -10.06
N GLN A 174 -3.91 -10.28 -10.31
CA GLN A 174 -4.56 -10.95 -11.44
C GLN A 174 -6.08 -10.96 -11.26
N ILE A 175 -6.59 -11.17 -10.03
CA ILE A 175 -8.02 -11.06 -9.73
C ILE A 175 -8.58 -9.68 -10.07
N ILE A 176 -7.80 -8.60 -9.89
CA ILE A 176 -8.23 -7.24 -10.25
C ILE A 176 -8.54 -7.17 -11.74
N HIS A 177 -7.75 -7.84 -12.60
CA HIS A 177 -8.02 -7.90 -14.05
C HIS A 177 -9.32 -8.64 -14.38
N LEU A 178 -9.63 -9.71 -13.64
CA LEU A 178 -10.82 -10.54 -13.87
C LEU A 178 -12.15 -9.85 -13.54
N VAL A 179 -12.13 -8.80 -12.71
CA VAL A 179 -13.35 -8.03 -12.43
C VAL A 179 -13.86 -7.37 -13.72
N PRO A 180 -15.13 -7.50 -14.11
CA PRO A 180 -15.66 -6.84 -15.30
C PRO A 180 -15.48 -5.32 -15.21
N LYS A 181 -14.93 -4.70 -16.27
CA LYS A 181 -14.67 -3.25 -16.32
C LYS A 181 -15.82 -2.51 -16.99
N LEU A 182 -16.09 -1.29 -16.54
CA LEU A 182 -17.07 -0.40 -17.19
C LEU A 182 -16.52 0.16 -18.51
N ASP A 183 -15.22 0.51 -18.54
CA ASP A 183 -14.53 0.96 -19.75
C ASP A 183 -13.11 0.39 -19.82
N GLU A 184 -12.94 -0.73 -20.54
CA GLU A 184 -11.66 -1.40 -20.75
C GLU A 184 -10.58 -0.49 -21.39
N SER A 185 -10.98 0.58 -22.09
CA SER A 185 -10.04 1.49 -22.75
C SER A 185 -9.23 2.35 -21.76
N ASN A 186 -9.65 2.42 -20.50
CA ASN A 186 -8.93 3.11 -19.44
C ASN A 186 -8.03 2.19 -18.61
N TRP A 187 -8.02 0.87 -18.85
CA TRP A 187 -7.25 -0.08 -18.06
C TRP A 187 -5.94 -0.47 -18.72
N HIS A 188 -4.85 -0.38 -17.96
CA HIS A 188 -3.50 -0.70 -18.38
C HIS A 188 -2.87 -1.70 -17.42
N VAL A 189 -1.87 -2.41 -17.91
CA VAL A 189 -1.04 -3.30 -17.10
C VAL A 189 0.31 -2.65 -16.83
N PHE A 190 0.80 -2.74 -15.60
CA PHE A 190 2.21 -2.54 -15.27
C PHE A 190 2.76 -3.84 -14.70
N SER A 191 3.83 -4.37 -15.28
CA SER A 191 4.58 -5.50 -14.73
C SER A 191 6.08 -5.29 -14.93
N ALA A 192 6.91 -5.93 -14.11
CA ALA A 192 8.35 -5.77 -14.17
C ALA A 192 9.04 -7.11 -14.36
N GLU A 193 10.27 -7.09 -14.89
CA GLU A 193 11.11 -8.28 -14.94
C GLU A 193 11.40 -8.82 -13.52
N PRO A 194 11.49 -10.14 -13.32
CA PRO A 194 11.43 -11.23 -14.32
C PRO A 194 10.00 -11.72 -14.65
N ASN A 195 8.96 -11.03 -14.19
CA ASN A 195 7.58 -11.53 -14.27
C ASN A 195 6.79 -11.01 -15.48
N TYR A 196 7.32 -10.01 -16.19
CA TYR A 196 6.64 -9.35 -17.31
C TYR A 196 6.12 -10.35 -18.36
N GLY A 197 6.98 -11.25 -18.86
CA GLY A 197 6.58 -12.25 -19.86
C GLY A 197 5.49 -13.21 -19.34
N ILE A 198 5.62 -13.67 -18.09
CA ILE A 198 4.63 -14.57 -17.46
C ILE A 198 3.26 -13.89 -17.35
N VAL A 199 3.25 -12.60 -17.01
CA VAL A 199 2.01 -11.82 -16.92
C VAL A 199 1.39 -11.61 -18.30
N MET A 200 2.18 -11.33 -19.34
CA MET A 200 1.64 -11.18 -20.70
C MET A 200 1.03 -12.50 -21.21
N ASP A 201 1.71 -13.63 -21.01
CA ASP A 201 1.18 -14.96 -21.35
C ASP A 201 -0.13 -15.26 -20.59
N TRP A 202 -0.22 -14.83 -19.33
CA TRP A 202 -1.41 -15.00 -18.50
C TRP A 202 -2.59 -14.14 -19.01
N LEU A 203 -2.35 -12.87 -19.34
CA LEU A 203 -3.36 -11.97 -19.89
C LEU A 203 -3.91 -12.51 -21.22
N GLU A 204 -3.03 -12.97 -22.10
CA GLU A 204 -3.41 -13.56 -23.40
C GLU A 204 -4.22 -14.86 -23.23
N SER A 205 -3.76 -15.78 -22.37
CA SER A 205 -4.42 -17.08 -22.18
C SER A 205 -5.79 -16.99 -21.50
N ASN A 206 -6.09 -15.89 -20.82
CA ASN A 206 -7.37 -15.62 -20.19
C ASN A 206 -8.22 -14.58 -20.95
N ASP A 207 -7.83 -14.22 -22.18
CA ASP A 207 -8.50 -13.21 -23.03
C ASP A 207 -8.75 -11.85 -22.34
N ILE A 208 -7.85 -11.44 -21.44
CA ILE A 208 -7.99 -10.18 -20.70
C ILE A 208 -7.66 -9.01 -21.61
N LYS A 209 -8.62 -8.08 -21.74
CA LYS A 209 -8.43 -6.84 -22.50
C LYS A 209 -7.78 -5.77 -21.64
N PHE A 210 -6.85 -5.04 -22.24
CA PHE A 210 -6.21 -3.86 -21.67
C PHE A 210 -5.78 -2.91 -22.80
N CYS A 211 -5.72 -1.62 -22.51
CA CYS A 211 -5.39 -0.56 -23.45
C CYS A 211 -3.89 -0.45 -23.72
N ASP A 212 -3.05 -0.49 -22.66
CA ASP A 212 -1.60 -0.35 -22.80
C ASP A 212 -0.85 -1.21 -21.77
N SER A 213 0.41 -1.54 -22.08
CA SER A 213 1.32 -2.28 -21.20
C SER A 213 2.56 -1.45 -20.88
N HIS A 214 2.80 -1.25 -19.60
CA HIS A 214 3.99 -0.59 -19.05
C HIS A 214 4.92 -1.63 -18.44
N THR A 215 6.23 -1.41 -18.60
CA THR A 215 7.24 -2.35 -18.08
C THR A 215 8.40 -1.65 -17.37
N ALA A 216 9.08 -2.39 -16.50
CA ALA A 216 10.33 -1.99 -15.86
C ALA A 216 11.32 -3.17 -15.89
N ASP A 217 12.59 -2.85 -16.15
CA ASP A 217 13.70 -3.80 -15.99
C ASP A 217 14.11 -3.94 -14.51
N THR A 218 15.08 -4.80 -14.22
CA THR A 218 15.60 -5.00 -12.85
C THR A 218 16.74 -4.07 -12.47
N ASP A 219 17.18 -3.20 -13.38
CA ASP A 219 18.39 -2.42 -13.20
C ASP A 219 18.10 -1.15 -12.39
N ASN A 220 19.06 -0.78 -11.52
CA ASN A 220 18.95 0.43 -10.73
C ASN A 220 19.37 1.66 -11.56
N HIS A 221 18.40 2.34 -12.16
CA HIS A 221 18.63 3.60 -12.89
C HIS A 221 18.42 4.86 -12.03
N GLU A 222 18.36 4.72 -10.71
CA GLU A 222 18.04 5.82 -9.82
C GLU A 222 19.23 6.76 -9.58
N THR A 223 18.97 8.06 -9.71
CA THR A 223 19.92 9.09 -9.29
C THR A 223 19.80 9.36 -7.78
N LEU A 224 20.83 9.98 -7.19
CA LEU A 224 20.78 10.42 -5.79
C LEU A 224 19.60 11.38 -5.52
N ASP A 225 19.22 12.20 -6.49
CA ASP A 225 18.08 13.12 -6.34
C ASP A 225 16.74 12.39 -6.35
N MET A 226 16.60 11.33 -7.16
CA MET A 226 15.45 10.43 -7.08
C MET A 226 15.38 9.75 -5.71
N LEU A 227 16.50 9.25 -5.21
CA LEU A 227 16.55 8.64 -3.88
C LEU A 227 16.16 9.63 -2.77
N ARG A 228 16.66 10.88 -2.84
CA ARG A 228 16.28 11.96 -1.91
C ARG A 228 14.78 12.26 -1.98
N ALA A 229 14.19 12.24 -3.17
CA ALA A 229 12.75 12.43 -3.34
C ALA A 229 11.94 11.27 -2.75
N LYS A 230 12.41 10.02 -2.87
CA LYS A 230 11.75 8.85 -2.25
C LYS A 230 11.81 8.88 -0.73
N ILE A 231 12.99 9.19 -0.17
CA ILE A 231 13.18 9.36 1.28
C ILE A 231 12.25 10.45 1.84
N LYS A 232 12.07 11.53 1.07
CA LYS A 232 11.12 12.59 1.43
C LYS A 232 9.68 12.11 1.37
N ALA A 233 9.28 11.50 0.26
CA ALA A 233 7.93 11.03 0.02
C ALA A 233 7.48 9.98 1.03
N SER A 234 8.42 9.19 1.57
CA SER A 234 8.16 8.16 2.57
C SER A 234 8.07 8.66 4.00
N ASP A 235 8.40 9.92 4.27
CA ASP A 235 8.54 10.45 5.64
C ASP A 235 9.36 9.53 6.58
N LEU A 236 10.40 8.89 6.01
CA LEU A 236 11.28 7.88 6.64
C LEU A 236 10.62 6.57 7.08
N TYR A 237 9.36 6.29 6.72
CA TYR A 237 8.71 5.04 7.10
C TYR A 237 9.13 3.83 6.29
N SER A 238 9.36 4.04 4.99
CA SER A 238 9.61 2.95 4.05
C SER A 238 11.09 2.79 3.75
N ASP A 239 11.54 1.55 3.72
CA ASP A 239 12.83 1.16 3.16
C ASP A 239 12.85 1.46 1.63
N PRO A 240 13.76 2.32 1.15
CA PRO A 240 13.86 2.68 -0.26
C PRO A 240 14.14 1.51 -1.22
N HIS A 241 14.63 0.36 -0.75
CA HIS A 241 14.83 -0.83 -1.58
C HIS A 241 13.52 -1.43 -2.11
N HIS A 242 12.41 -1.22 -1.39
CA HIS A 242 11.07 -1.65 -1.79
C HIS A 242 10.36 -0.66 -2.72
N LEU A 243 10.96 0.51 -2.97
CA LEU A 243 10.36 1.64 -3.71
C LEU A 243 10.98 1.85 -5.10
N ARG A 244 11.57 0.80 -5.65
CA ARG A 244 12.39 0.84 -6.88
C ARG A 244 11.63 1.23 -8.15
N TRP A 245 10.31 1.02 -8.19
CA TRP A 245 9.50 1.30 -9.38
C TRP A 245 8.97 2.72 -9.42
N LEU A 246 9.11 3.49 -8.34
CA LEU A 246 8.62 4.87 -8.27
C LEU A 246 9.08 5.77 -9.43
N PRO A 247 10.33 5.72 -9.93
CA PRO A 247 10.73 6.50 -11.09
C PRO A 247 9.97 6.15 -12.38
N VAL A 248 9.64 4.87 -12.58
CA VAL A 248 8.83 4.43 -13.72
C VAL A 248 7.38 4.84 -13.53
N LEU A 249 6.82 4.64 -12.34
CA LEU A 249 5.48 5.08 -11.99
C LEU A 249 5.30 6.59 -12.15
N ASN A 250 6.32 7.39 -11.83
CA ASN A 250 6.28 8.83 -12.06
C ASN A 250 6.18 9.18 -13.55
N LYS A 251 6.93 8.48 -14.42
CA LYS A 251 6.82 8.67 -15.88
C LYS A 251 5.44 8.31 -16.41
N ILE A 252 4.82 7.27 -15.83
CA ILE A 252 3.45 6.87 -16.16
C ILE A 252 2.47 7.96 -15.70
N ALA A 253 2.61 8.47 -14.47
CA ALA A 253 1.80 9.57 -13.97
C ALA A 253 1.96 10.83 -14.84
N ASP A 254 3.18 11.21 -15.21
CA ASP A 254 3.46 12.35 -16.10
C ASP A 254 2.78 12.16 -17.47
N ARG A 255 2.83 10.94 -18.04
CA ARG A 255 2.18 10.61 -19.32
C ARG A 255 0.67 10.84 -19.29
N TYR A 256 0.05 10.63 -18.14
CA TYR A 256 -1.40 10.79 -17.95
C TYR A 256 -1.75 12.06 -17.16
N GLU A 257 -0.84 13.04 -17.07
CA GLU A 257 -1.06 14.32 -16.38
C GLU A 257 -1.56 14.15 -14.92
N SER A 258 -1.02 13.15 -14.21
CA SER A 258 -1.44 12.70 -12.88
C SER A 258 -2.91 12.25 -12.78
N ARG A 259 -3.63 12.11 -13.90
CA ARG A 259 -4.99 11.53 -13.98
C ARG A 259 -4.91 10.01 -14.14
N VAL A 260 -4.23 9.36 -13.21
CA VAL A 260 -4.07 7.90 -13.18
C VAL A 260 -4.22 7.38 -11.76
N PHE A 261 -4.90 6.25 -11.60
CA PHE A 261 -4.93 5.47 -10.38
C PHE A 261 -4.08 4.22 -10.54
N PHE A 262 -3.19 4.00 -9.58
CA PHE A 262 -2.39 2.79 -9.50
C PHE A 262 -3.11 1.75 -8.64
N TRP A 263 -3.36 0.57 -9.19
CA TRP A 263 -4.07 -0.50 -8.51
C TRP A 263 -3.10 -1.58 -8.09
N SER A 264 -3.17 -2.04 -6.84
CA SER A 264 -2.32 -3.12 -6.35
C SER A 264 -3.13 -4.18 -5.60
N GLY A 265 -2.72 -5.45 -5.74
CA GLY A 265 -3.29 -6.57 -4.98
C GLY A 265 -2.81 -6.64 -3.53
N THR A 266 -2.54 -5.49 -2.90
CA THR A 266 -1.86 -5.41 -1.61
C THR A 266 -2.61 -6.16 -0.51
N GLU A 267 -1.89 -7.06 0.17
CA GLU A 267 -2.31 -7.95 1.26
C GLU A 267 -3.53 -8.85 0.95
N GLY A 268 -3.91 -9.01 -0.33
CA GLY A 268 -5.00 -9.91 -0.71
C GLY A 268 -4.75 -11.36 -0.29
N ASP A 269 -3.51 -11.81 -0.41
CA ASP A 269 -3.03 -13.11 0.06
C ASP A 269 -3.24 -13.34 1.56
N THR A 270 -3.11 -12.29 2.38
CA THR A 270 -3.27 -12.36 3.84
C THR A 270 -4.71 -12.56 4.31
N TYR A 271 -5.69 -12.40 3.43
CA TYR A 271 -7.10 -12.73 3.71
C TYR A 271 -7.53 -14.03 3.02
N LEU A 272 -6.98 -14.29 1.83
CA LEU A 272 -7.54 -15.25 0.88
C LEU A 272 -6.71 -16.53 0.75
N SER A 273 -5.52 -16.57 1.32
CA SER A 273 -4.67 -17.76 1.36
C SER A 273 -3.99 -17.89 2.71
N TYR A 274 -3.52 -19.09 3.04
CA TYR A 274 -2.84 -19.28 4.31
C TYR A 274 -1.45 -18.65 4.30
N HIS A 275 -1.23 -17.71 5.22
CA HIS A 275 0.07 -17.19 5.54
C HIS A 275 0.35 -17.48 7.03
N PRO A 276 1.38 -18.28 7.38
CA PRO A 276 1.60 -18.71 8.76
C PRO A 276 1.75 -17.54 9.73
N ASP A 277 2.36 -16.44 9.29
CA ASP A 277 2.52 -15.25 10.13
C ASP A 277 1.20 -14.59 10.51
N TYR A 278 0.15 -14.73 9.70
CA TYR A 278 -1.17 -14.13 9.92
C TYR A 278 -2.17 -15.17 10.46
N GLN A 279 -2.44 -16.23 9.71
CA GLN A 279 -3.45 -17.26 10.04
C GLN A 279 -2.92 -18.38 10.94
N GLY A 280 -1.61 -18.51 11.13
CA GLY A 280 -1.04 -19.53 12.03
C GLY A 280 -1.22 -19.22 13.51
N GLU A 281 -1.73 -18.03 13.83
CA GLU A 281 -1.84 -17.49 15.19
C GLU A 281 -3.31 -17.36 15.65
N THR A 282 -3.55 -16.67 16.77
CA THR A 282 -4.92 -16.40 17.23
C THR A 282 -5.59 -15.31 16.41
N ARG A 283 -6.93 -15.27 16.45
CA ARG A 283 -7.74 -14.25 15.78
C ARG A 283 -7.34 -12.82 16.20
N GLU A 284 -7.00 -12.63 17.47
CA GLU A 284 -6.54 -11.34 17.99
C GLU A 284 -5.17 -10.95 17.43
N VAL A 285 -4.27 -11.93 17.23
CA VAL A 285 -2.97 -11.69 16.60
C VAL A 285 -3.14 -11.31 15.13
N PHE A 286 -3.98 -12.04 14.40
CA PHE A 286 -4.32 -11.72 13.01
C PHE A 286 -4.78 -10.27 12.87
N TRP A 287 -5.81 -9.86 13.60
CA TRP A 287 -6.33 -8.49 13.51
C TRP A 287 -5.33 -7.44 13.99
N ARG A 288 -4.53 -7.76 15.02
CA ARG A 288 -3.45 -6.86 15.44
C ARG A 288 -2.46 -6.62 14.30
N GLN A 289 -2.08 -7.64 13.54
CA GLN A 289 -1.16 -7.48 12.40
C GLN A 289 -1.80 -6.69 11.25
N GLN A 290 -3.07 -6.98 10.94
CA GLN A 290 -3.84 -6.22 9.95
C GLN A 290 -3.99 -4.74 10.35
N PHE A 291 -4.01 -4.44 11.65
CA PHE A 291 -4.06 -3.06 12.17
C PHE A 291 -2.71 -2.53 12.63
N SER A 292 -1.59 -3.13 12.23
CA SER A 292 -0.25 -2.61 12.54
C SER A 292 0.72 -2.81 11.40
N ARG A 293 1.14 -4.05 11.21
CA ARG A 293 2.14 -4.46 10.23
C ARG A 293 1.71 -4.14 8.81
N ALA A 294 0.53 -4.59 8.38
CA ALA A 294 0.03 -4.40 7.02
C ALA A 294 0.01 -2.90 6.61
N PRO A 295 -0.65 -1.99 7.35
CA PRO A 295 -0.67 -0.56 7.00
C PRO A 295 0.67 0.17 7.21
N SER A 296 1.54 -0.32 8.08
CA SER A 296 2.87 0.29 8.31
C SER A 296 3.95 -0.23 7.35
N TRP A 297 3.74 -1.38 6.74
CA TRP A 297 4.65 -1.89 5.74
C TRP A 297 4.12 -1.59 4.34
N GLN A 298 2.98 -2.18 3.98
CA GLN A 298 2.40 -2.01 2.66
C GLN A 298 1.67 -0.68 2.50
N GLY A 299 0.87 -0.25 3.48
CA GLY A 299 0.14 1.03 3.40
C GLY A 299 1.07 2.25 3.22
N ASN A 300 2.26 2.21 3.82
CA ASN A 300 3.26 3.25 3.60
C ASN A 300 3.73 3.29 2.13
N THR A 301 3.81 2.16 1.41
CA THR A 301 4.14 2.19 -0.02
C THR A 301 3.09 2.92 -0.85
N HIS A 302 1.81 2.81 -0.50
CA HIS A 302 0.73 3.56 -1.18
C HIS A 302 0.89 5.06 -0.98
N GLN A 303 1.17 5.48 0.27
CA GLN A 303 1.47 6.88 0.60
C GLN A 303 2.71 7.40 -0.12
N VAL A 304 3.78 6.61 -0.22
CA VAL A 304 4.99 7.02 -0.95
C VAL A 304 4.69 7.17 -2.44
N THR A 305 3.98 6.22 -3.05
CA THR A 305 3.57 6.31 -4.46
C THR A 305 2.78 7.59 -4.71
N PHE A 306 1.80 7.89 -3.86
CA PHE A 306 1.01 9.11 -3.96
C PHE A 306 1.86 10.38 -3.82
N ASN A 307 2.72 10.46 -2.80
CA ASN A 307 3.58 11.61 -2.57
C ASN A 307 4.68 11.80 -3.61
N PHE A 308 5.14 10.72 -4.23
CA PHE A 308 6.22 10.75 -5.22
C PHE A 308 5.69 11.08 -6.62
N THR A 309 4.58 10.46 -7.02
CA THR A 309 4.04 10.55 -8.38
C THR A 309 2.91 11.58 -8.54
N GLY A 310 2.31 12.01 -7.43
CA GLY A 310 1.11 12.84 -7.43
C GLY A 310 -0.18 12.08 -7.76
N ALA A 311 -0.11 10.77 -8.02
CA ALA A 311 -1.22 9.90 -8.38
C ALA A 311 -1.44 8.81 -7.32
N PRO A 312 -2.69 8.54 -6.88
CA PRO A 312 -2.93 7.63 -5.78
C PRO A 312 -2.66 6.19 -6.17
N GLN A 313 -2.18 5.43 -5.18
CA GLN A 313 -2.20 3.97 -5.21
C GLN A 313 -3.32 3.48 -4.30
N ILE A 314 -4.11 2.53 -4.79
CA ILE A 314 -5.25 1.94 -4.07
C ILE A 314 -5.25 0.42 -4.21
N SER A 315 -5.81 -0.26 -3.20
CA SER A 315 -6.02 -1.71 -3.21
C SER A 315 -7.50 -2.01 -2.98
N PRO A 316 -8.16 -2.77 -3.87
CA PRO A 316 -9.56 -3.14 -3.67
C PRO A 316 -9.72 -4.11 -2.50
N TYR A 317 -8.64 -4.74 -2.02
CA TYR A 317 -8.64 -5.57 -0.81
C TYR A 317 -8.72 -4.75 0.50
N HIS A 318 -8.67 -3.43 0.40
CA HIS A 318 -8.76 -2.51 1.54
C HIS A 318 -9.86 -1.47 1.32
N SER A 319 -10.79 -1.72 0.40
CA SER A 319 -11.92 -0.84 0.19
C SER A 319 -12.91 -0.91 1.35
N PRO A 320 -13.79 0.09 1.52
CA PRO A 320 -14.88 0.02 2.48
C PRO A 320 -15.73 -1.26 2.32
N GLU A 321 -16.02 -1.65 1.08
CA GLU A 321 -16.78 -2.87 0.75
C GLU A 321 -16.04 -4.13 1.20
N MET A 322 -14.72 -4.19 1.02
CA MET A 322 -13.93 -5.32 1.49
C MET A 322 -13.91 -5.38 3.03
N TRP A 323 -13.80 -4.23 3.70
CA TRP A 323 -13.82 -4.18 5.15
C TRP A 323 -15.15 -4.64 5.76
N ASP A 324 -16.27 -4.46 5.05
CA ASP A 324 -17.55 -5.06 5.44
C ASP A 324 -17.53 -6.59 5.36
N VAL A 325 -16.89 -7.16 4.33
CA VAL A 325 -16.68 -8.63 4.24
C VAL A 325 -15.74 -9.10 5.36
N LEU A 326 -14.63 -8.40 5.58
CA LEU A 326 -13.62 -8.75 6.58
C LEU A 326 -14.13 -8.61 8.01
N ARG A 327 -15.12 -7.74 8.26
CA ARG A 327 -15.79 -7.66 9.56
C ARG A 327 -16.45 -8.99 9.92
N ASP A 328 -17.01 -9.68 8.93
CA ASP A 328 -17.68 -10.97 9.08
C ASP A 328 -16.73 -12.17 8.94
N TYR A 329 -15.44 -11.95 8.69
CA TYR A 329 -14.46 -13.00 8.45
C TYR A 329 -13.88 -13.59 9.75
N ASP A 330 -13.74 -14.92 9.79
CA ASP A 330 -12.93 -15.63 10.78
C ASP A 330 -11.62 -16.10 10.11
N PRO A 331 -10.44 -15.62 10.55
CA PRO A 331 -9.14 -16.08 10.06
C PRO A 331 -8.94 -17.61 10.10
N LYS A 332 -9.65 -18.32 10.97
CA LYS A 332 -9.61 -19.78 11.05
C LYS A 332 -10.30 -20.50 9.88
N LEU A 333 -11.02 -19.77 9.03
CA LEU A 333 -11.68 -20.32 7.85
C LEU A 333 -10.67 -20.81 6.79
N ILE A 334 -9.45 -20.27 6.82
CA ILE A 334 -8.35 -20.58 5.91
C ILE A 334 -7.33 -21.46 6.64
N SER A 335 -7.20 -22.71 6.19
CA SER A 335 -6.22 -23.68 6.72
C SER A 335 -4.94 -23.72 5.86
N THR A 336 -3.89 -24.40 6.34
CA THR A 336 -2.53 -24.39 5.76
C THR A 336 -2.45 -24.60 4.25
N ASP A 337 -3.32 -25.43 3.69
CA ASP A 337 -3.32 -25.79 2.26
C ASP A 337 -4.39 -25.03 1.45
N ASP A 338 -5.06 -24.04 2.05
CA ASP A 338 -6.14 -23.31 1.42
C ASP A 338 -5.68 -22.06 0.66
N ASP A 339 -6.24 -21.91 -0.54
CA ASP A 339 -6.20 -20.69 -1.34
C ASP A 339 -7.59 -20.48 -1.97
N VAL A 340 -8.27 -19.40 -1.59
CA VAL A 340 -9.61 -19.05 -2.06
C VAL A 340 -9.58 -18.26 -3.36
N ARG A 341 -8.41 -17.73 -3.76
CA ARG A 341 -8.25 -16.90 -4.96
C ARG A 341 -8.66 -17.59 -6.27
N PRO A 342 -8.34 -18.88 -6.52
CA PRO A 342 -8.84 -19.58 -7.70
C PRO A 342 -10.37 -19.58 -7.78
N ARG A 343 -11.05 -19.79 -6.64
CA ARG A 343 -12.52 -19.78 -6.59
C ARG A 343 -13.10 -18.40 -6.84
N ILE A 344 -12.44 -17.34 -6.38
CA ILE A 344 -12.83 -15.96 -6.72
C ILE A 344 -12.68 -15.73 -8.23
N GLY A 345 -11.58 -16.23 -8.82
CA GLY A 345 -11.39 -16.20 -10.27
C GLY A 345 -12.53 -16.88 -11.03
N ASP A 346 -12.92 -18.10 -10.61
CA ASP A 346 -14.02 -18.86 -11.23
C ASP A 346 -15.39 -18.15 -11.12
N ILE A 347 -15.57 -17.27 -10.12
CA ILE A 347 -16.79 -16.47 -9.97
C ILE A 347 -16.77 -15.25 -10.90
N LEU A 348 -15.60 -14.65 -11.10
CA LEU A 348 -15.42 -13.44 -11.90
C LEU A 348 -15.26 -13.72 -13.39
N SER A 349 -14.71 -14.87 -13.76
CA SER A 349 -14.44 -15.27 -15.13
C SER A 349 -14.52 -16.79 -15.31
N ASP A 350 -15.00 -17.24 -16.46
CA ASP A 350 -15.12 -18.66 -16.77
C ASP A 350 -13.74 -19.26 -17.07
N GLY A 351 -13.27 -20.20 -16.22
CA GLY A 351 -12.13 -21.07 -16.55
C GLY A 351 -10.77 -20.39 -16.54
N VAL A 352 -10.41 -19.73 -15.43
CA VAL A 352 -9.14 -19.00 -15.30
C VAL A 352 -7.94 -19.93 -15.25
N SER A 353 -6.98 -19.72 -16.15
CA SER A 353 -5.66 -20.35 -16.11
C SER A 353 -4.72 -19.54 -15.21
N TRP A 354 -4.01 -20.19 -14.29
CA TRP A 354 -3.11 -19.52 -13.34
C TRP A 354 -1.65 -19.85 -13.64
N PRO A 355 -0.71 -18.89 -13.55
CA PRO A 355 0.70 -19.21 -13.77
C PRO A 355 1.27 -20.08 -12.65
N ASP A 356 2.11 -21.06 -13.02
CA ASP A 356 2.76 -21.96 -12.06
C ASP A 356 3.89 -21.29 -11.25
N ARG A 357 4.33 -20.11 -11.66
CA ARG A 357 5.45 -19.38 -11.05
C ARG A 357 5.18 -17.88 -11.01
N ASN A 358 5.73 -17.23 -9.98
CA ASN A 358 5.68 -15.77 -9.79
C ASN A 358 7.03 -15.30 -9.20
N PRO A 359 8.12 -15.29 -10.01
CA PRO A 359 9.44 -14.91 -9.53
C PRO A 359 9.49 -13.43 -9.12
N GLY A 360 10.09 -13.17 -7.95
CA GLY A 360 10.39 -11.80 -7.51
C GLY A 360 11.65 -11.25 -8.18
N PRO A 361 11.78 -9.92 -8.31
CA PRO A 361 13.00 -9.30 -8.80
C PRO A 361 14.16 -9.51 -7.81
N PRO A 362 15.42 -9.43 -8.27
CA PRO A 362 16.59 -9.47 -7.39
C PRO A 362 16.54 -8.30 -6.39
N THR A 363 17.28 -8.39 -5.28
CA THR A 363 17.43 -7.27 -4.35
C THR A 363 18.03 -6.07 -5.07
N LEU A 364 17.46 -4.88 -4.84
CA LEU A 364 18.03 -3.63 -5.33
C LEU A 364 19.21 -3.30 -4.42
N GLU A 365 20.32 -2.88 -4.97
CA GLU A 365 21.48 -2.44 -4.20
C GLU A 365 21.68 -0.93 -4.40
N TYR A 366 22.08 -0.23 -3.33
CA TYR A 366 22.54 1.15 -3.38
C TYR A 366 24.00 1.24 -2.94
N GLU A 367 24.66 2.34 -3.32
CA GLU A 367 25.97 2.67 -2.76
C GLU A 367 25.89 2.81 -1.24
N THR A 368 26.86 2.21 -0.54
CA THR A 368 26.94 2.25 0.92
C THR A 368 27.32 3.66 1.41
N GLY A 369 26.86 4.02 2.62
CA GLY A 369 27.22 5.29 3.27
C GLY A 369 26.20 6.42 3.13
N ILE A 370 25.03 6.17 2.54
CA ILE A 370 23.91 7.12 2.52
C ILE A 370 23.29 7.21 3.92
N ASN A 371 23.19 8.42 4.48
CA ASN A 371 22.49 8.64 5.75
C ASN A 371 21.07 9.16 5.45
N SER A 372 20.08 8.28 5.57
CA SER A 372 18.70 8.57 5.18
C SER A 372 18.07 9.63 6.08
N HIS A 373 18.38 9.60 7.38
CA HIS A 373 17.87 10.57 8.33
C HIS A 373 18.40 11.97 8.03
N ALA A 374 19.71 12.11 7.78
CA ALA A 374 20.34 13.39 7.47
C ALA A 374 19.72 14.01 6.21
N LEU A 375 19.51 13.21 5.16
CA LEU A 375 18.87 13.67 3.93
C LEU A 375 17.44 14.16 4.18
N TYR A 376 16.66 13.44 4.96
CA TYR A 376 15.30 13.85 5.30
C TYR A 376 15.27 15.13 6.15
N PHE A 377 16.05 15.19 7.23
CA PHE A 377 16.08 16.34 8.13
C PHE A 377 16.64 17.60 7.50
N GLU A 378 17.58 17.49 6.56
CA GLU A 378 18.04 18.62 5.77
C GLU A 378 16.86 19.29 5.03
N GLN A 379 15.97 18.49 4.45
CA GLN A 379 14.83 19.00 3.69
C GLN A 379 13.75 19.60 4.59
N VAL A 380 13.45 18.98 5.73
CA VAL A 380 12.53 19.53 6.74
C VAL A 380 13.03 20.89 7.24
N ARG A 381 14.36 21.07 7.39
CA ARG A 381 14.97 22.34 7.80
C ARG A 381 14.96 23.40 6.70
N LYS A 382 15.25 23.05 5.44
CA LYS A 382 15.30 24.01 4.31
C LYS A 382 13.98 24.74 4.10
N SER A 383 12.88 24.16 4.53
CA SER A 383 11.56 24.77 4.46
C SER A 383 11.24 25.79 5.57
N ARG A 384 12.21 26.13 6.43
CA ARG A 384 12.06 27.17 7.46
C ARG A 384 12.80 28.45 7.10
N ARG A 385 12.18 29.60 7.40
CA ARG A 385 12.91 30.76 7.95
C ARG A 385 13.12 30.44 9.43
N PHE A 386 14.34 30.10 9.84
CA PHE A 386 14.63 29.95 11.27
C PHE A 386 14.70 31.34 11.91
N GLU A 387 13.93 31.56 12.98
CA GLU A 387 14.30 32.48 14.06
C GLU A 387 15.17 31.74 15.08
#